data_AF-A0A5W1A1L4-F1
#
_entry.id   AF-A0A5W1A1L4-F1
#
_cell.length_a   1.000
_cell.length_b   1.000
_cell.length_c   1.000
_cell.angle_alpha   90.00
_cell.angle_beta   90.00
_cell.angle_gamma   90.00
#
_symmetry.space_group_name_H-M   'P 1'
#
loop_
_entity.id
_entity.type
_entity.pdbx_description
1 polymer ?
#
loop_
_entity_poly.entity_id
_entity_poly.type
_entity_poly.pdbx_seq_one_letter_code
_entity_poly.pdbx_strand_id
1 'polypeptide(L)' 'MKKFMTHQELKVMLLKDPAFRAAYEAESQNPQSGYQIVRHHGDGTEEVVFDSRVSGTDLPTSTG' A
#
# COMPACT_ATOMS: atom_id res chain seq x y z
N MET A 1 -20.95 5.26 19.55
CA MET A 1 -21.39 4.99 18.15
C MET A 1 -20.16 4.68 17.33
N LYS A 2 -20.11 3.55 16.61
CA LYS A 2 -19.05 3.32 15.61
C LYS A 2 -19.33 4.24 14.42
N LYS A 3 -18.38 5.09 14.07
CA LYS A 3 -18.47 5.92 12.87
C LYS A 3 -18.17 5.00 11.67
N PHE A 4 -19.19 4.71 10.88
CA PHE A 4 -18.99 4.01 9.62
C PHE A 4 -18.50 5.03 8.58
N MET A 5 -17.63 4.57 7.69
CA MET A 5 -17.06 5.37 6.63
C MET A 5 -17.19 4.60 5.33
N THR A 6 -17.58 5.30 4.28
CA THR A 6 -17.67 4.73 2.94
C THR A 6 -16.27 4.43 2.40
N HIS A 7 -16.19 3.51 1.45
CA HIS A 7 -14.93 3.21 0.77
C HIS A 7 -14.33 4.46 0.09
N GLN A 8 -15.17 5.33 -0.46
CA GLN A 8 -14.73 6.58 -1.08
C GLN A 8 -14.16 7.55 -0.05
N GLU A 9 -14.79 7.71 1.11
CA GLU A 9 -14.26 8.53 2.20
C GLU A 9 -12.92 7.99 2.71
N LEU A 10 -12.78 6.66 2.84
CA LEU A 10 -11.51 6.00 3.20
C LEU A 10 -10.42 6.29 2.21
N LYS A 11 -10.71 6.13 0.92
CA LYS A 11 -9.78 6.47 -0.15
C LYS A 11 -9.36 7.94 -0.09
N VAL A 12 -10.31 8.87 0.04
CA VAL A 12 -10.01 10.31 0.14
C VAL A 12 -9.16 10.62 1.37
N MET A 13 -9.40 9.95 2.51
CA MET A 13 -8.57 10.11 3.70
C MET A 13 -7.14 9.60 3.48
N LEU A 14 -6.96 8.41 2.89
CA LEU A 14 -5.65 7.82 2.65
C LEU A 14 -4.85 8.60 1.60
N LEU A 15 -5.51 9.15 0.58
CA LEU A 15 -4.86 9.99 -0.44
C LEU A 15 -4.31 11.32 0.11
N LYS A 16 -4.61 11.69 1.37
CA LYS A 16 -3.94 12.82 2.04
C LYS A 16 -2.51 12.48 2.47
N ASP A 17 -2.19 11.20 2.65
CA ASP A 17 -0.83 10.76 2.93
C ASP A 17 0.01 10.76 1.64
N PRO A 18 1.11 11.51 1.57
CA PRO A 18 1.92 11.60 0.35
C PRO A 18 2.53 10.27 -0.10
N ALA A 19 2.91 9.39 0.84
CA ALA A 19 3.52 8.09 0.52
C ALA A 19 2.45 7.14 -0.04
N PHE A 20 1.28 7.09 0.59
CA PHE A 20 0.14 6.32 0.08
C PHE A 20 -0.30 6.82 -1.29
N ARG A 21 -0.41 8.14 -1.48
CA ARG A 21 -0.78 8.73 -2.76
C ARG A 21 0.19 8.36 -3.87
N ALA A 22 1.50 8.46 -3.61
CA ALA A 22 2.52 8.08 -4.58
C ALA A 22 2.42 6.59 -4.96
N ALA A 23 2.21 5.71 -3.98
CA ALA A 23 2.01 4.29 -4.25
C ALA A 23 0.73 4.00 -5.04
N TYR A 24 -0.39 4.64 -4.69
CA TYR A 24 -1.66 4.49 -5.40
C TYR A 24 -1.58 4.94 -6.86
N GLU A 25 -0.94 6.09 -7.12
CA GLU A 25 -0.73 6.59 -8.49
C GLU A 25 0.20 5.65 -9.29
N ALA A 26 1.26 5.13 -8.67
CA ALA A 26 2.17 4.17 -9.30
C ALA A 26 1.48 2.84 -9.64
N GLU A 27 0.66 2.30 -8.73
CA GLU A 27 -0.16 1.11 -8.97
C GLU A 27 -1.13 1.33 -10.13
N SER A 28 -1.83 2.48 -10.17
CA SER A 28 -2.81 2.78 -11.22
C SER A 28 -2.22 2.83 -12.62
N GLN A 29 -0.91 3.06 -12.75
CA GLN A 29 -0.21 3.06 -14.03
C GLN A 29 0.33 1.68 -14.43
N ASN A 30 0.20 0.68 -13.56
CA ASN A 30 0.80 -0.63 -13.77
C ASN A 30 -0.27 -1.66 -14.20
N PRO A 31 -0.35 -2.04 -15.49
CA PRO A 31 -1.39 -2.93 -15.99
C PRO A 31 -1.14 -4.42 -15.70
N GLN A 32 0.00 -4.76 -15.10
CA GLN A 32 0.45 -6.15 -14.92
C GLN A 32 0.54 -6.55 -13.45
N SER A 33 0.33 -7.83 -13.16
CA SER A 33 0.60 -8.42 -11.84
C SER A 33 2.08 -8.74 -11.66
N GLY A 34 2.55 -8.83 -10.41
CA GLY A 34 3.92 -9.20 -10.09
C GLY A 34 4.92 -8.04 -10.03
N TYR A 35 4.46 -6.83 -9.71
CA TYR A 35 5.29 -5.65 -9.45
C TYR A 35 5.50 -5.37 -7.96
N GLN A 36 6.53 -4.57 -7.68
CA GLN A 36 6.75 -3.91 -6.41
C GLN A 36 6.68 -2.40 -6.59
N ILE A 37 6.30 -1.68 -5.55
CA ILE A 37 6.46 -0.23 -5.46
C ILE A 37 7.55 0.04 -4.44
N VAL A 38 8.66 0.61 -4.92
CA VAL A 38 9.82 0.99 -4.11
C VAL A 38 9.85 2.50 -3.97
N ARG A 39 9.98 2.98 -2.74
CA ARG A 39 10.18 4.39 -2.43
C ARG A 39 11.67 4.65 -2.25
N HIS A 40 12.19 5.59 -3.04
CA HIS A 40 13.56 6.09 -2.90
C HIS A 40 13.55 7.33 -2.01
N HIS A 41 14.35 7.32 -0.95
CA HIS A 41 14.50 8.42 -0.03
C HIS A 41 15.65 9.34 -0.46
N GLY A 42 15.59 10.61 -0.07
CA GLY A 42 16.63 11.59 -0.41
C GLY A 42 17.99 11.32 0.24
N ASP A 43 18.05 10.42 1.25
CA ASP A 43 19.27 9.95 1.89
C ASP A 43 19.90 8.74 1.18
N GLY A 44 19.32 8.30 0.06
CA GLY A 44 19.78 7.16 -0.73
C GLY A 44 19.29 5.81 -0.22
N THR A 45 18.42 5.77 0.80
CA THR A 45 17.78 4.54 1.25
C THR A 45 16.57 4.19 0.37
N GLU A 46 16.24 2.91 0.31
CA GLU A 46 15.11 2.38 -0.45
C GLU A 46 14.21 1.54 0.46
N GLU A 47 12.89 1.69 0.30
CA GLU A 47 11.88 0.97 1.06
C GLU A 47 10.85 0.34 0.11
N VAL A 48 10.55 -0.95 0.28
CA VAL A 48 9.45 -1.61 -0.42
C VAL A 48 8.14 -1.24 0.28
N VAL A 49 7.32 -0.41 -0.37
CA VAL A 49 6.03 0.05 0.17
C VAL A 49 4.90 -0.91 -0.19
N PHE A 50 5.07 -1.66 -1.28
CA PHE A 50 4.10 -2.64 -1.74
C PHE A 50 4.78 -3.74 -2.56
N ASP A 51 4.39 -5.00 -2.35
CA ASP A 51 4.82 -6.14 -3.15
C ASP A 51 3.63 -7.02 -3.53
N SER A 52 3.20 -6.94 -4.80
CA SER A 52 2.09 -7.75 -5.30
C SER A 52 2.43 -9.25 -5.46
N ARG A 53 3.71 -9.62 -5.37
CA ARG A 53 4.16 -11.03 -5.45
C ARG A 53 4.00 -11.74 -4.13
N VAL A 54 3.98 -11.01 -3.03
CA VAL A 54 3.69 -11.55 -1.70
C VAL A 54 2.18 -11.70 -1.60
N SER A 55 1.70 -12.89 -1.95
CA SER A 55 0.32 -13.29 -1.70
C SER A 55 0.09 -13.24 -0.19
N GLY A 56 -0.93 -12.54 0.28
CA GLY A 56 -1.20 -12.30 1.71
C GLY A 56 -1.50 -13.55 2.55
N THR A 57 -0.49 -14.40 2.78
CA THR A 57 -0.49 -15.53 3.69
C THR A 57 0.87 -15.65 4.36
N ASP A 58 1.19 -14.64 5.17
CA ASP A 58 2.06 -14.80 6.34
C ASP A 58 1.42 -14.01 7.50
N LEU A 59 0.17 -14.33 7.83
CA LEU A 59 -0.28 -14.13 9.20
C LEU A 59 0.35 -15.27 10.02
N PRO A 60 1.12 -14.99 11.09
CA PRO A 60 1.49 -16.03 12.02
C PRO A 60 0.19 -16.58 12.62
N THR A 61 -0.20 -17.77 12.19
CA THR A 61 -1.21 -18.55 12.91
C THR A 61 -0.53 -18.99 14.18
N SER A 62 -0.71 -18.20 15.25
CA SER A 62 -0.49 -18.65 16.61
C SER A 62 -1.20 -20.00 16.77
N THR A 63 -0.41 -21.07 16.77
CA THR A 63 -0.80 -22.40 17.21
C THR A 63 0.26 -22.82 18.21
N GLY A 64 -0.16 -22.92 19.48
CA GLY A 64 0.67 -23.25 20.63
C GLY A 64 0.14 -22.61 21.89
#